data_AF-A0A1Y1KGY1-F1
#
_entry.id   AF-A0A1Y1KGY1-F1
#
_cell.length_a   1.000
_cell.length_b   1.000
_cell.length_c   1.000
_cell.angle_alpha   90.00
_cell.angle_beta   90.00
_cell.angle_gamma   90.00
#
_symmetry.space_group_name_H-M   'P 1'
#
loop_
_entity.id
_entity.type
_entity.pdbx_description
1 polymer ?
#
loop_
_entity_poly.entity_id
_entity_poly.type
_entity_poly.pdbx_seq_one_letter_code
_entity_poly.pdbx_strand_id
1 'polypeptide(L)'
;ELTQLYESTRSLVMMCQLKRLAIDFMPLESLGKILNDLDRDRTNHDYVLALGSMTQLYTMPLVECIMSQTTLLVGIHVPLLKRELRGLQMIQALTPTYAWDNYTCSVNIPVLNTAILQNNSVWKVFVPICDPIREELCFVSDYRNEENLGVACIQQTLRGGSFKQLATNCPLTCRDTGNDIQLV
;
A
#
# COMPACT_ATOMS: atom_id res chain seq x y z
N GLU A 1 35.69 -14.23 21.74
CA GLU A 1 34.50 -14.97 21.26
C GLU A 1 33.44 -15.18 22.35
N LEU A 2 33.75 -15.86 23.46
CA LEU A 2 32.79 -16.06 24.58
C LEU A 2 32.17 -14.78 25.16
N THR A 3 32.98 -13.72 25.31
CA THR A 3 32.52 -12.42 25.85
C THR A 3 31.56 -11.70 24.89
N GLN A 4 31.83 -11.76 23.58
CA GLN A 4 30.96 -11.18 22.56
C GLN A 4 29.62 -11.91 22.45
N LEU A 5 29.64 -13.24 22.57
CA LEU A 5 28.41 -14.06 22.56
C LEU A 5 27.53 -13.73 23.77
N TYR A 6 28.15 -13.55 24.94
CA TYR A 6 27.45 -13.18 26.17
C TYR A 6 26.83 -11.78 26.10
N GLU A 7 27.56 -10.79 25.61
CA GLU A 7 27.05 -9.42 25.44
C GLU A 7 25.91 -9.35 24.40
N SER A 8 26.05 -10.08 23.29
CA SER A 8 25.00 -10.20 22.27
C SER A 8 23.71 -10.80 22.86
N THR A 9 23.84 -11.88 23.62
CA THR A 9 22.70 -12.55 24.27
C THR A 9 22.03 -11.64 25.29
N ARG A 10 22.81 -10.93 26.11
CA ARG A 10 22.29 -9.98 27.10
C ARG A 10 21.56 -8.80 26.44
N SER A 11 22.08 -8.30 25.31
CA SER A 11 21.43 -7.24 24.53
C SER A 11 20.08 -7.70 23.98
N LEU A 12 20.02 -8.90 23.39
CA LEU A 12 18.79 -9.52 22.90
C LEU A 12 17.72 -9.68 23.99
N VAL A 13 18.11 -10.18 25.16
CA VAL A 13 17.20 -10.31 26.32
C VAL A 13 16.63 -8.95 26.71
N MET A 14 17.48 -7.93 26.81
CA MET A 14 17.07 -6.58 27.20
C MET A 14 16.14 -5.96 26.16
N MET A 15 16.45 -6.08 24.86
CA MET A 15 15.60 -5.59 23.78
C MET A 15 14.23 -6.28 23.78
N CYS A 16 14.20 -7.59 24.01
CA CYS A 16 12.97 -8.37 24.12
C CYS A 16 12.10 -7.92 25.30
N GLN A 17 12.69 -7.83 26.51
CA GLN A 17 11.99 -7.43 27.73
C GLN A 17 11.44 -5.99 27.65
N LEU A 18 12.16 -5.10 26.97
CA LEU A 18 11.73 -3.72 26.74
C LEU A 18 10.74 -3.57 25.58
N LYS A 19 10.34 -4.66 24.91
CA LYS A 19 9.52 -4.65 23.69
C LYS A 19 10.10 -3.76 22.57
N ARG A 20 11.43 -3.77 22.45
CA ARG A 20 12.20 -3.01 21.46
C ARG A 20 12.90 -3.88 20.43
N LEU A 21 12.71 -5.19 20.51
CA LEU A 21 13.27 -6.11 19.53
C LEU A 21 12.56 -5.90 18.19
N ALA A 22 13.29 -5.43 17.19
CA ALA A 22 12.81 -5.25 15.83
C ALA A 22 12.96 -6.57 15.06
N ILE A 23 12.21 -6.73 13.97
CA ILE A 23 12.15 -7.97 13.17
C ILE A 23 13.48 -8.34 12.49
N ASP A 24 14.36 -7.36 12.29
CA ASP A 24 15.71 -7.51 11.72
C ASP A 24 16.62 -8.45 12.52
N PHE A 25 16.28 -8.72 13.78
CA PHE A 25 16.96 -9.73 14.58
C PHE A 25 16.74 -11.17 14.06
N MET A 26 15.63 -11.43 13.34
CA MET A 26 15.29 -12.76 12.85
C MET A 26 16.04 -13.03 11.55
N PRO A 27 16.78 -14.15 11.43
CA PRO A 27 17.40 -14.51 10.17
C PRO A 27 16.37 -14.63 9.05
N LEU A 28 16.66 -14.05 7.88
CA LEU A 28 15.79 -14.10 6.70
C LEU A 28 15.41 -15.54 6.32
N GLU A 29 16.31 -16.51 6.54
CA GLU A 29 16.04 -17.93 6.31
C GLU A 29 14.96 -18.50 7.26
N SER A 30 15.00 -18.11 8.54
CA SER A 30 14.00 -18.51 9.52
C SER A 30 12.63 -17.93 9.18
N LEU A 31 12.59 -16.63 8.83
CA LEU A 31 11.37 -15.97 8.38
C LEU A 31 10.83 -16.63 7.10
N GLY A 32 11.70 -16.89 6.13
CA GLY A 32 11.33 -17.55 4.87
C GLY A 32 10.75 -18.95 5.10
N LYS A 33 11.31 -19.72 6.02
CA LYS A 33 10.76 -21.03 6.39
C LYS A 33 9.36 -20.92 7.00
N ILE A 34 9.17 -20.01 7.95
CA ILE A 34 7.86 -19.77 8.59
C ILE A 34 6.81 -19.38 7.54
N LEU A 35 7.16 -18.46 6.64
CA LEU A 35 6.26 -18.03 5.57
C LEU A 35 5.94 -19.18 4.61
N ASN A 36 6.92 -20.00 4.21
CA ASN A 36 6.67 -21.16 3.35
C ASN A 36 5.76 -22.22 4.02
N ASP A 37 5.97 -22.49 5.31
CA ASP A 37 5.13 -23.40 6.07
C ASP A 37 3.68 -22.86 6.15
N LEU A 38 3.52 -21.56 6.39
CA LEU A 38 2.21 -20.89 6.36
C LEU A 38 1.56 -20.92 4.96
N ASP A 39 2.32 -20.74 3.88
CA ASP A 39 1.77 -20.80 2.52
C ASP A 39 1.23 -22.20 2.19
N ARG A 40 1.97 -23.24 2.59
CA ARG A 40 1.55 -24.64 2.44
C ARG A 40 0.25 -24.94 3.19
N ASP A 41 0.13 -24.48 4.42
CA ASP A 41 -1.05 -24.73 5.26
C ASP A 41 -2.29 -23.95 4.77
N ARG A 42 -2.08 -22.85 4.03
CA ARG A 42 -3.15 -22.00 3.48
C ARG A 42 -3.70 -22.45 2.15
N THR A 43 -3.07 -23.39 1.46
CA THR A 43 -3.54 -23.87 0.15
C THR A 43 -5.00 -24.37 0.18
N ASN A 44 -5.50 -24.76 1.36
CA ASN A 44 -6.88 -25.19 1.61
C ASN A 44 -7.90 -24.08 1.89
N HIS A 45 -7.47 -22.82 1.97
CA HIS A 45 -8.31 -21.66 2.28
C HIS A 45 -8.19 -20.63 1.15
N ASP A 46 -9.23 -19.83 0.90
CA ASP A 46 -9.29 -18.83 -0.19
C ASP A 46 -8.33 -17.63 -0.03
N TYR A 47 -7.22 -17.83 0.66
CA TYR A 47 -6.26 -16.81 0.99
C TYR A 47 -4.84 -17.21 0.60
N VAL A 48 -4.00 -16.21 0.39
CA VAL A 48 -2.57 -16.34 0.10
C VAL A 48 -1.79 -15.34 0.95
N LEU A 49 -0.49 -15.55 1.10
CA LEU A 49 0.38 -14.58 1.78
C LEU A 49 0.40 -13.25 1.02
N ALA A 50 0.31 -12.13 1.74
CA ALA A 50 0.33 -10.82 1.10
C ALA A 50 1.69 -10.46 0.51
N LEU A 51 2.77 -10.90 1.17
CA LEU A 51 4.15 -10.60 0.78
C LEU A 51 4.79 -11.66 -0.11
N GLY A 52 4.11 -12.79 -0.37
CA GLY A 52 4.59 -13.86 -1.25
C GLY A 52 6.05 -14.24 -0.98
N SER A 53 6.89 -14.21 -2.02
CA SER A 53 8.32 -14.48 -1.95
C SER A 53 9.19 -13.28 -1.53
N MET A 54 8.60 -12.11 -1.27
CA MET A 54 9.31 -10.88 -0.92
C MET A 54 9.56 -10.78 0.59
N THR A 55 10.12 -11.84 1.18
CA THR A 55 10.39 -11.91 2.62
C THR A 55 11.34 -10.81 3.11
N GLN A 56 12.21 -10.32 2.22
CA GLN A 56 13.08 -9.17 2.43
C GLN A 56 12.36 -7.82 2.62
N LEU A 57 11.07 -7.73 2.23
CA LEU A 57 10.23 -6.56 2.43
C LEU A 57 9.33 -6.68 3.67
N TYR A 58 9.47 -7.77 4.44
CA TYR A 58 8.72 -7.94 5.67
C TYR A 58 9.33 -7.05 6.76
N THR A 59 8.64 -5.96 7.07
CA THR A 59 9.09 -4.97 8.05
C THR A 59 8.15 -4.85 9.26
N MET A 60 7.11 -5.70 9.32
CA MET A 60 6.15 -5.68 10.41
C MET A 60 6.81 -5.92 11.77
N PRO A 61 6.40 -5.17 12.80
CA PRO A 61 6.97 -5.29 14.14
C PRO A 61 6.61 -6.64 14.77
N LEU A 62 7.45 -7.07 15.71
CA LEU A 62 7.15 -8.22 16.56
C LEU A 62 5.95 -7.90 17.47
N VAL A 63 5.05 -8.86 17.57
CA VAL A 63 3.84 -8.77 18.40
C VAL A 63 4.14 -9.18 19.83
N GLU A 64 4.94 -10.23 19.95
CA GLU A 64 5.33 -10.82 21.22
C GLU A 64 6.80 -11.14 21.21
N CYS A 65 7.42 -10.97 22.37
CA CYS A 65 8.76 -11.41 22.62
C CYS A 65 8.84 -11.91 24.06
N ILE A 66 9.05 -13.22 24.23
CA ILE A 66 9.09 -13.89 25.51
C ILE A 66 10.43 -14.63 25.59
N MET A 67 11.22 -14.29 26.60
CA MET A 67 12.48 -14.97 26.89
C MET A 67 12.29 -15.97 28.02
N SER A 68 12.67 -17.23 27.82
CA SER A 68 12.65 -18.28 28.83
C SER A 68 13.98 -19.04 28.84
N GLN A 69 14.79 -18.81 29.88
CA GLN A 69 16.10 -19.43 30.17
C GLN A 69 17.13 -19.42 29.03
N THR A 70 16.88 -20.17 27.96
CA THR A 70 17.72 -20.31 26.75
C THR A 70 16.94 -20.16 25.44
N THR A 71 15.63 -19.90 25.53
CA THR A 71 14.72 -19.84 24.39
C THR A 71 14.10 -18.47 24.26
N LEU A 72 14.09 -17.97 23.04
CA LEU A 72 13.41 -16.75 22.65
C LEU A 72 12.20 -17.13 21.82
N LEU A 73 11.01 -16.88 22.34
CA LEU A 73 9.75 -17.02 21.63
C LEU A 73 9.35 -15.66 21.10
N VAL A 74 9.10 -15.60 19.79
CA VAL A 74 8.63 -14.37 19.13
C VAL A 74 7.32 -14.64 18.41
N GLY A 75 6.38 -13.71 18.59
CA GLY A 75 5.14 -13.66 17.84
C GLY A 75 5.27 -12.67 16.70
N ILE A 76 4.87 -13.07 15.49
CA ILE A 76 4.88 -12.23 14.30
C ILE A 76 3.46 -12.16 13.71
N HIS A 77 3.08 -11.00 13.15
CA HIS A 77 1.85 -10.88 12.37
C HIS A 77 2.14 -11.15 10.90
N VAL A 78 1.64 -12.26 10.37
CA VAL A 78 1.79 -12.52 8.93
C VAL A 78 0.55 -12.03 8.20
N PRO A 79 0.68 -11.05 7.30
CA PRO A 79 -0.44 -10.49 6.57
C PRO A 79 -0.90 -11.43 5.46
N LEU A 80 -2.22 -11.48 5.31
CA LEU A 80 -2.91 -12.47 4.50
C LEU A 80 -3.92 -11.75 3.60
N LEU A 81 -3.97 -12.12 2.32
CA LEU A 81 -4.94 -11.56 1.37
C LEU A 81 -5.83 -12.65 0.80
N LYS A 82 -7.08 -12.33 0.47
CA LYS A 82 -7.97 -13.23 -0.29
C LYS A 82 -7.38 -13.44 -1.67
N ARG A 83 -7.35 -14.68 -2.18
CA ARG A 83 -6.72 -15.04 -3.46
C ARG A 83 -7.28 -14.23 -4.63
N GLU A 84 -8.57 -13.91 -4.61
CA GLU A 84 -9.23 -13.05 -5.59
C GLU A 84 -8.73 -11.60 -5.59
N LEU A 85 -8.06 -11.14 -4.53
CA LEU A 85 -7.46 -9.81 -4.41
C LEU A 85 -5.96 -9.83 -4.76
N ARG A 86 -5.44 -10.94 -5.32
CA ARG A 86 -4.05 -10.98 -5.78
C ARG A 86 -3.91 -10.13 -7.05
N GLY A 87 -2.82 -9.35 -7.12
CA GLY A 87 -2.52 -8.51 -8.28
C GLY A 87 -3.22 -7.15 -8.29
N LEU A 88 -3.82 -6.74 -7.17
CA LEU A 88 -4.28 -5.36 -6.99
C LEU A 88 -3.11 -4.39 -7.14
N GLN A 89 -3.32 -3.34 -7.93
CA GLN A 89 -2.34 -2.26 -8.11
C GLN A 89 -2.91 -0.95 -7.61
N MET A 90 -2.16 -0.24 -6.78
CA MET A 90 -2.52 1.11 -6.37
C MET A 90 -1.94 2.11 -7.37
N ILE A 91 -2.79 2.94 -7.98
CA ILE A 91 -2.38 3.97 -8.94
C ILE A 91 -2.91 5.33 -8.49
N GLN A 92 -2.02 6.31 -8.51
CA GLN A 92 -2.38 7.71 -8.31
C GLN A 92 -2.71 8.37 -9.67
N ALA A 93 -3.90 8.94 -9.78
CA ALA A 93 -4.30 9.78 -10.89
C ALA A 93 -3.79 11.21 -10.67
N LEU A 94 -3.00 11.70 -11.62
CA LEU A 94 -2.55 13.08 -11.65
C LEU A 94 -3.60 13.95 -12.33
N THR A 95 -3.79 15.19 -11.86
CA THR A 95 -4.73 16.15 -12.44
C THR A 95 -4.25 16.59 -13.83
N PRO A 96 -4.89 16.15 -14.92
CA PRO A 96 -4.49 16.59 -16.24
C PRO A 96 -4.95 18.03 -16.52
N THR A 97 -4.18 18.73 -17.36
CA THR A 97 -4.51 20.06 -17.86
C THR A 97 -4.60 20.00 -19.39
N TYR A 98 -5.62 20.62 -19.95
CA TYR A 98 -5.92 20.63 -21.37
C TYR A 98 -6.06 22.07 -21.87
N ALA A 99 -5.52 22.34 -23.06
CA ALA A 99 -5.92 23.51 -23.83
C ALA A 99 -7.21 23.17 -24.57
N TRP A 100 -8.25 23.99 -24.40
CA TRP A 100 -9.53 23.87 -25.10
C TRP A 100 -9.98 25.26 -25.55
N ASP A 101 -10.04 25.47 -26.86
CA ASP A 101 -10.26 26.79 -27.47
C ASP A 101 -9.29 27.85 -26.91
N ASN A 102 -9.80 28.97 -26.39
CA ASN A 102 -9.04 30.02 -25.72
C ASN A 102 -8.91 29.79 -24.20
N TYR A 103 -9.08 28.57 -23.70
CA TYR A 103 -8.99 28.29 -22.28
C TYR A 103 -7.97 27.19 -21.98
N THR A 104 -7.31 27.33 -20.84
CA THR A 104 -6.58 26.26 -20.18
C THR A 104 -7.47 25.70 -19.07
N CYS A 105 -7.90 24.46 -19.24
CA CYS A 105 -8.78 23.75 -18.33
C CYS A 105 -8.01 22.69 -17.55
N SER A 106 -8.15 22.68 -16.23
CA SER A 106 -7.62 21.65 -15.35
C SER A 106 -8.74 20.79 -14.80
N VAL A 107 -8.53 19.47 -14.80
CA VAL A 107 -9.43 18.50 -14.19
C VAL A 107 -9.14 18.44 -12.70
N ASN A 108 -10.14 18.78 -11.89
CA ASN A 108 -10.05 18.65 -10.44
C ASN A 108 -10.44 17.23 -10.05
N ILE A 109 -9.44 16.38 -9.88
CA ILE A 109 -9.63 15.05 -9.31
C ILE A 109 -10.03 15.23 -7.84
N PRO A 110 -11.13 14.64 -7.37
CA PRO A 110 -11.50 14.70 -5.96
C PRO A 110 -10.37 14.18 -5.07
N VAL A 111 -10.40 14.53 -3.77
CA VAL A 111 -9.38 14.22 -2.74
C VAL A 111 -8.93 12.73 -2.71
N LEU A 112 -9.72 11.84 -3.30
CA LEU A 112 -9.39 10.43 -3.53
C LEU A 112 -8.65 10.25 -4.86
N ASN A 113 -7.46 10.84 -5.03
CA ASN A 113 -6.73 10.72 -6.31
C ASN A 113 -6.07 9.35 -6.52
N THR A 114 -6.25 8.39 -5.61
CA THR A 114 -5.68 7.05 -5.71
C THR A 114 -6.77 6.00 -5.91
N ALA A 115 -6.55 5.08 -6.83
CA ALA A 115 -7.43 3.97 -7.19
C ALA A 115 -6.72 2.63 -7.05
N ILE A 116 -7.48 1.57 -6.76
CA ILE A 116 -7.01 0.20 -6.87
C ILE A 116 -7.50 -0.41 -8.18
N LEU A 117 -6.60 -1.03 -8.93
CA LEU A 117 -6.87 -1.66 -10.20
C LEU A 117 -6.71 -3.17 -10.12
N GLN A 118 -7.65 -3.88 -10.71
CA GLN A 118 -7.56 -5.30 -10.99
C GLN A 118 -8.24 -5.61 -12.31
N ASN A 119 -7.53 -6.17 -13.29
CA ASN A 119 -8.12 -6.61 -14.56
C ASN A 119 -9.07 -5.54 -15.18
N ASN A 120 -8.61 -4.28 -15.26
CA ASN A 120 -9.37 -3.10 -15.72
C ASN A 120 -10.56 -2.63 -14.86
N SER A 121 -10.82 -3.26 -13.72
CA SER A 121 -11.80 -2.80 -12.73
C SER A 121 -11.15 -1.82 -11.77
N VAL A 122 -11.73 -0.63 -11.61
CA VAL A 122 -11.27 0.40 -10.67
C VAL A 122 -12.10 0.33 -9.39
N TRP A 123 -11.44 0.12 -8.27
CA TRP A 123 -12.02 0.11 -6.93
C TRP A 123 -11.76 1.47 -6.27
N LYS A 124 -12.78 2.03 -5.61
CA LYS A 124 -12.63 3.24 -4.80
C LYS A 124 -11.82 2.89 -3.55
N VAL A 125 -10.73 3.60 -3.32
CA VAL A 125 -10.07 3.59 -2.01
C VAL A 125 -10.44 4.88 -1.29
N PHE A 126 -10.95 4.75 -0.07
CA PHE A 126 -10.88 5.86 0.87
C PHE A 126 -9.45 5.90 1.40
N VAL A 127 -8.63 6.79 0.83
CA VAL A 127 -7.19 6.93 1.11
C VAL A 127 -6.85 7.82 2.32
N PRO A 128 -7.75 8.49 3.09
CA PRO A 128 -7.23 9.36 4.15
C PRO A 128 -6.48 8.59 5.26
N ILE A 129 -6.39 7.26 5.18
CA ILE A 129 -5.79 6.35 6.16
C ILE A 129 -4.83 5.34 5.49
N CYS A 130 -4.34 5.55 4.26
CA CYS A 130 -3.19 4.76 3.80
C CYS A 130 -2.22 5.54 2.91
N ASP A 131 -1.02 5.77 3.42
CA ASP A 131 0.12 6.25 2.64
C ASP A 131 1.04 5.06 2.32
N PRO A 132 1.03 4.50 1.09
CA PRO A 132 1.84 3.32 0.75
C PRO A 132 3.36 3.57 0.79
N ILE A 133 3.80 4.83 0.92
CA ILE A 133 5.21 5.18 1.12
C ILE A 133 5.59 5.00 2.59
N ARG A 134 4.64 5.19 3.52
CA ARG A 134 4.85 5.12 4.98
C ARG A 134 4.28 3.87 5.62
N GLU A 135 3.24 3.30 5.02
CA GLU A 135 2.51 2.13 5.50
C GLU A 135 2.86 0.93 4.63
N GLU A 136 3.28 -0.14 5.29
CA GLU A 136 3.77 -1.37 4.65
C GLU A 136 2.65 -2.13 3.95
N LEU A 137 1.42 -2.00 4.47
CA LEU A 137 0.21 -2.58 3.92
C LEU A 137 -0.99 -1.68 4.15
N CYS A 138 -1.74 -1.44 3.08
CA CYS A 138 -3.03 -0.79 3.16
C CYS A 138 -4.15 -1.80 3.38
N PHE A 139 -5.04 -1.50 4.32
CA PHE A 139 -6.31 -2.20 4.40
C PHE A 139 -7.21 -1.76 3.25
N VAL A 140 -7.67 -2.73 2.46
CA VAL A 140 -8.62 -2.50 1.36
C VAL A 140 -9.97 -3.01 1.83
N SER A 141 -10.97 -2.12 1.87
CA SER A 141 -12.34 -2.49 2.20
C SER A 141 -12.94 -3.37 1.09
N ASP A 142 -13.61 -4.46 1.49
CA ASP A 142 -14.37 -5.33 0.57
C ASP A 142 -15.56 -4.61 -0.09
N TYR A 143 -15.97 -3.44 0.43
CA TYR A 143 -17.09 -2.67 -0.10
C TYR A 143 -16.71 -2.03 -1.44
N ARG A 144 -17.11 -2.67 -2.53
CA ARG A 144 -17.25 -2.06 -3.86
C ARG A 144 -18.32 -0.98 -3.79
N ASN A 145 -17.97 0.20 -3.30
CA ASN A 145 -18.91 1.32 -3.32
C ASN A 145 -19.25 1.65 -4.78
N GLU A 146 -20.56 1.70 -5.04
CA GLU A 146 -21.18 2.06 -6.31
C GLU A 146 -20.57 3.33 -6.92
N GLU A 147 -20.68 3.43 -8.26
CA GLU A 147 -20.18 4.50 -9.12
C GLU A 147 -20.53 5.89 -8.59
N ASN A 148 -19.68 6.42 -7.71
CA ASN A 148 -19.70 7.82 -7.36
C ASN A 148 -19.01 8.61 -8.47
N LEU A 149 -19.44 9.85 -8.71
CA LEU A 149 -18.80 10.78 -9.66
C LEU A 149 -17.27 10.78 -9.58
N GLY A 150 -16.70 10.68 -8.38
CA GLY A 150 -15.24 10.59 -8.21
C GLY A 150 -14.58 9.35 -8.81
N VAL A 151 -15.24 8.19 -8.77
CA VAL A 151 -14.72 6.94 -9.37
C VAL A 151 -14.74 7.03 -10.89
N ALA A 152 -15.85 7.53 -11.46
CA ALA A 152 -15.98 7.75 -12.90
C ALA A 152 -14.92 8.75 -13.40
N CYS A 153 -14.69 9.84 -12.65
CA CYS A 153 -13.64 10.80 -12.96
C CYS A 153 -12.26 10.14 -13.05
N ILE A 154 -11.86 9.40 -12.01
CA ILE A 154 -10.55 8.73 -11.95
C ILE A 154 -10.42 7.71 -13.08
N GLN A 155 -11.47 6.91 -13.34
CA GLN A 155 -11.48 5.97 -14.46
C GLN A 155 -11.23 6.65 -15.80
N GLN A 156 -11.90 7.78 -16.08
CA GLN A 156 -11.70 8.52 -17.32
C GLN A 156 -10.31 9.13 -17.41
N THR A 157 -9.78 9.69 -16.30
CA THR A 157 -8.41 10.20 -16.26
C THR A 157 -7.38 9.11 -16.54
N LEU A 158 -7.48 7.95 -15.89
CA LEU A 158 -6.55 6.84 -16.06
C LEU A 158 -6.61 6.23 -17.47
N ARG A 159 -7.78 6.27 -18.12
CA ARG A 159 -7.97 5.79 -19.50
C ARG A 159 -7.58 6.82 -20.56
N GLY A 160 -7.15 8.02 -20.16
CA GLY A 160 -6.85 9.10 -21.10
C GLY A 160 -8.08 9.59 -21.87
N GLY A 161 -9.23 9.69 -21.20
CA GLY A 161 -10.48 10.16 -21.80
C GLY A 161 -10.35 11.54 -22.45
N SER A 162 -11.15 11.79 -23.48
CA SER A 162 -11.22 13.11 -24.13
C SER A 162 -11.70 14.20 -23.17
N PHE A 163 -11.41 15.47 -23.49
CA PHE A 163 -11.89 16.61 -22.72
C PHE A 163 -13.39 16.55 -22.43
N LYS A 164 -14.22 16.18 -23.41
CA LYS A 164 -15.68 16.04 -23.25
C LYS A 164 -16.06 14.92 -22.28
N GLN A 165 -15.36 13.79 -22.34
CA GLN A 165 -15.58 12.68 -21.41
C GLN A 165 -15.18 13.07 -19.99
N LEU A 166 -14.07 13.79 -19.82
CA LEU A 166 -13.63 14.30 -18.53
C LEU A 166 -14.58 15.36 -17.99
N ALA A 167 -15.03 16.30 -18.82
CA ALA A 167 -15.99 17.34 -18.45
C ALA A 167 -17.33 16.78 -17.94
N THR A 168 -17.71 15.60 -18.42
CA THR A 168 -18.95 14.93 -18.02
C THR A 168 -18.82 14.21 -16.68
N ASN A 169 -17.61 13.74 -16.35
CA ASN A 169 -17.38 12.86 -15.20
C ASN A 169 -16.57 13.51 -14.07
N CYS A 170 -15.89 14.62 -14.33
CA CYS A 170 -15.01 15.32 -13.41
C CYS A 170 -15.40 16.80 -13.25
N PRO A 171 -15.20 17.40 -12.07
CA PRO A 171 -15.18 18.85 -11.93
C PRO A 171 -14.02 19.45 -12.75
N LEU A 172 -14.30 20.54 -13.48
CA LEU A 172 -13.32 21.26 -14.29
C LEU A 172 -13.16 22.70 -13.80
N THR A 173 -11.94 23.23 -13.89
CA THR A 173 -11.67 24.66 -13.76
C THR A 173 -10.98 25.14 -15.02
N CYS A 174 -11.59 26.08 -15.74
CA CYS A 174 -11.01 26.68 -16.94
C CYS A 174 -10.61 28.13 -16.68
N ARG A 175 -9.47 28.54 -17.21
CA ARG A 175 -8.97 29.92 -17.20
C ARG A 175 -8.68 30.35 -18.63
N ASP A 176 -8.99 31.59 -18.95
CA ASP A 176 -8.71 32.15 -20.27
C ASP A 176 -7.20 32.15 -20.52
N THR A 177 -6.77 31.66 -21.69
CA THR A 177 -5.36 31.54 -22.07
C THR A 177 -4.79 32.90 -22.50
N GLY A 178 -5.61 33.96 -22.56
CA GLY A 178 -5.23 35.31 -22.93
C GLY A 178 -5.02 36.28 -21.76
N ASN A 179 -3.81 36.27 -21.18
CA ASN A 179 -3.02 37.45 -20.74
C ASN A 179 -1.93 37.11 -19.68
N ASP A 180 -1.26 35.97 -19.77
CA ASP A 180 0.08 35.84 -19.15
C ASP A 180 1.13 36.51 -20.06
N ILE A 181 1.00 37.83 -20.26
CA ILE A 181 2.17 38.68 -20.47
C ILE A 181 2.73 38.93 -19.08
N GLN A 182 3.43 37.94 -18.52
CA GLN A 182 4.40 38.23 -17.48
C GLN A 182 5.56 38.94 -18.17
N LEU A 183 5.61 40.26 -17.96
CA LEU A 183 6.77 41.10 -18.18
C LEU A 183 8.01 40.39 -17.59
N VAL A 184 8.98 40.10 -18.46
CA VAL A 184 10.39 39.87 -18.09
C VAL A 184 10.96 41.17 -17.53
#